data_AF-A0A5J4DVL2-F1
#
_entry.id   AF-A0A5J4DVL2-F1
#
_cell.length_a   1.000
_cell.length_b   1.000
_cell.length_c   1.000
_cell.angle_alpha   90.00
_cell.angle_beta   90.00
_cell.angle_gamma   90.00
#
_symmetry.space_group_name_H-M   'P 1'
#
loop_
_entity.id
_entity.type
_entity.pdbx_description
1 polymer ?
#
loop_
_entity_poly.entity_id
_entity_poly.type
_entity_poly.pdbx_seq_one_letter_code
_entity_poly.pdbx_strand_id
1 'polypeptide(L)'
;MLEADKRAPVLLLRSFEDDPTEVSPKNLITYFQRNDYTLEEALEPELAGYGPFIAIGAPEEQLPRLGAARSYFTSETWQEAIEEWINHARMIVLVAGRTQWVEWEIKTIIENHCLGKLLIVLPPEKGEARRMRWDRLCDHFSETPWFSVLQSVDPEKILALHMWPNDTLTIIRSRKSHQVDYELAVRLCVFGMTGLNAGQEGASRNKAA
;
A
#
# COMPACT_ATOMS: atom_id res chain seq x y z
N MET A 1 22.88 2.81 -2.08
CA MET A 1 22.19 3.15 -0.81
C MET A 1 21.26 2.02 -0.38
N LEU A 2 20.61 1.29 -1.31
CA LEU A 2 19.86 0.06 -1.00
C LEU A 2 20.73 -1.14 -0.57
N GLU A 3 21.86 -1.39 -1.25
CA GLU A 3 22.71 -2.56 -0.98
C GLU A 3 23.43 -2.56 0.40
N ALA A 4 23.48 -1.42 1.08
CA ALA A 4 24.18 -1.29 2.37
C ALA A 4 23.23 -1.48 3.57
N ASP A 5 21.92 -1.28 3.38
CA ASP A 5 20.94 -1.39 4.45
C ASP A 5 20.45 -2.84 4.56
N LYS A 6 20.81 -3.52 5.65
CA LYS A 6 20.45 -4.93 5.90
C LYS A 6 19.05 -5.09 6.53
N ARG A 7 18.33 -4.01 6.80
CA ARG A 7 16.97 -4.09 7.35
C ARG A 7 16.02 -4.63 6.28
N ALA A 8 15.04 -5.43 6.71
CA ALA A 8 13.96 -5.85 5.83
C ALA A 8 13.24 -4.61 5.23
N PRO A 9 12.91 -4.63 3.92
CA PRO A 9 12.40 -3.48 3.20
C PRO A 9 10.97 -3.14 3.58
N VAL A 10 10.59 -1.89 3.36
CA VAL A 10 9.19 -1.46 3.27
C VAL A 10 8.86 -1.35 1.78
N LEU A 11 7.99 -2.23 1.29
CA LEU A 11 7.64 -2.32 -0.12
C LEU A 11 6.45 -1.41 -0.42
N LEU A 12 6.58 -0.54 -1.42
CA LEU A 12 5.48 0.23 -2.00
C LEU A 12 5.03 -0.45 -3.30
N LEU A 13 3.80 -0.93 -3.31
CA LEU A 13 3.08 -1.40 -4.49
C LEU A 13 2.15 -0.29 -4.96
N ARG A 14 2.29 0.11 -6.23
CA ARG A 14 1.43 1.08 -6.86
C ARG A 14 1.10 0.64 -8.28
N SER A 15 -0.11 0.99 -8.70
CA SER A 15 -0.59 0.77 -10.05
C SER A 15 0.11 1.71 -11.01
N PHE A 16 0.84 1.13 -11.98
CA PHE A 16 1.43 1.86 -13.10
C PHE A 16 0.43 1.89 -14.25
N GLU A 17 0.08 3.11 -14.68
CA GLU A 17 -0.83 3.45 -15.79
C GLU A 17 -2.32 3.11 -15.60
N ASP A 18 -3.18 4.13 -15.55
CA ASP A 18 -4.56 4.00 -16.03
C ASP A 18 -4.47 3.72 -17.54
N ASP A 19 -4.73 2.49 -17.99
CA ASP A 19 -4.84 2.15 -19.41
C ASP A 19 -6.05 2.90 -20.03
N PRO A 20 -5.87 3.95 -20.84
CA PRO A 20 -6.97 4.70 -21.41
C PRO A 20 -7.11 4.28 -22.87
N THR A 21 -7.99 3.32 -23.14
CA THR A 21 -8.59 3.27 -24.48
C THR A 21 -9.47 4.53 -24.59
N GLU A 22 -8.88 5.59 -25.16
CA GLU A 22 -9.47 6.88 -25.55
C GLU A 22 -9.81 7.91 -24.45
N VAL A 23 -8.80 8.57 -23.85
CA VAL A 23 -8.98 9.92 -23.27
C VAL A 23 -7.74 10.80 -23.51
N SER A 24 -7.95 12.06 -23.91
CA SER A 24 -6.89 12.97 -24.37
C SER A 24 -5.73 13.15 -23.37
N PRO A 25 -4.46 12.98 -23.79
CA PRO A 25 -3.29 12.85 -22.90
C PRO A 25 -2.92 14.12 -22.11
N LYS A 26 -3.45 15.31 -22.43
CA LYS A 26 -2.96 16.56 -21.81
C LYS A 26 -3.44 16.83 -20.37
N ASN A 27 -4.57 16.25 -19.96
CA ASN A 27 -5.18 16.53 -18.65
C ASN A 27 -4.98 15.42 -17.60
N LEU A 28 -4.62 14.21 -18.03
CA LEU A 28 -4.42 13.07 -17.13
C LEU A 28 -2.99 13.06 -16.57
N ILE A 29 -1.99 13.29 -17.43
CA ILE A 29 -0.56 13.28 -17.06
C ILE A 29 -0.24 14.21 -15.88
N THR A 30 -0.89 15.37 -15.77
CA THR A 30 -0.62 16.37 -14.73
C THR A 30 -1.26 16.06 -13.37
N TYR A 31 -2.33 15.25 -13.31
CA TYR A 31 -3.02 14.94 -12.05
C TYR A 31 -2.40 13.71 -11.37
N PHE A 32 -2.12 12.65 -12.16
CA PHE A 32 -1.54 11.39 -11.66
C PHE A 32 -0.07 11.54 -11.26
N GLN A 33 0.74 12.27 -12.04
CA GLN A 33 2.14 12.55 -11.68
C GLN A 33 2.33 13.60 -10.59
N ARG A 34 1.27 14.22 -10.07
CA ARG A 34 1.41 15.21 -8.99
C ARG A 34 0.90 14.64 -7.67
N ASN A 35 -0.24 13.98 -7.68
CA ASN A 35 -0.82 13.42 -6.47
C ASN A 35 -0.05 12.20 -5.95
N ASP A 36 0.37 11.29 -6.82
CA ASP A 36 1.09 10.08 -6.39
C ASP A 36 2.48 10.42 -5.85
N TYR A 37 3.17 11.38 -6.49
CA TYR A 37 4.45 11.88 -5.98
C TYR A 37 4.28 12.58 -4.62
N THR A 38 3.27 13.44 -4.46
CA THR A 38 3.02 14.05 -3.14
C THR A 38 2.59 13.03 -2.09
N LEU A 39 1.96 11.92 -2.49
CA LEU A 39 1.60 10.84 -1.59
C LEU A 39 2.86 10.06 -1.20
N GLU A 40 3.70 9.65 -2.15
CA GLU A 40 4.98 8.99 -1.88
C GLU A 40 5.88 9.85 -0.97
N GLU A 41 5.97 11.15 -1.21
CA GLU A 41 6.68 12.12 -0.37
C GLU A 41 6.08 12.22 1.04
N ALA A 42 4.76 12.07 1.19
CA ALA A 42 4.09 12.00 2.49
C ALA A 42 4.35 10.67 3.24
N LEU A 43 4.56 9.60 2.49
CA LEU A 43 4.75 8.25 3.02
C LEU A 43 6.20 7.99 3.46
N GLU A 44 7.18 8.47 2.69
CA GLU A 44 8.61 8.21 2.94
C GLU A 44 9.05 8.53 4.37
N PRO A 45 8.78 9.73 4.94
CA PRO A 45 9.24 10.07 6.30
C PRO A 45 8.66 9.15 7.38
N GLU A 46 7.44 8.66 7.17
CA GLU A 46 6.75 7.78 8.10
C GLU A 46 7.24 6.33 8.02
N LEU A 47 7.87 5.94 6.90
CA LEU A 47 8.21 4.55 6.59
C LEU A 47 9.72 4.27 6.61
N ALA A 48 10.56 5.25 6.26
CA ALA A 48 12.01 5.09 6.15
C ALA A 48 12.69 4.69 7.49
N GLY A 49 12.06 5.02 8.63
CA GLY A 49 12.50 4.58 9.95
C GLY A 49 12.45 3.05 10.14
N TYR A 50 11.60 2.36 9.38
CA TYR A 50 11.35 0.93 9.54
C TYR A 50 12.13 0.04 8.56
N GLY A 51 12.81 0.61 7.57
CA GLY A 51 13.59 -0.14 6.59
C GLY A 51 13.82 0.70 5.34
N PRO A 52 14.61 0.19 4.38
CA PRO A 52 14.68 0.83 3.07
C PRO A 52 13.28 0.85 2.45
N PHE A 53 12.79 2.04 2.10
CA PHE A 53 11.51 2.22 1.42
C PHE A 53 11.72 2.04 -0.08
N ILE A 54 11.09 1.02 -0.67
CA ILE A 54 11.36 0.55 -2.04
C ILE A 54 10.07 0.54 -2.82
N ALA A 55 10.08 1.16 -4.01
CA ALA A 55 9.02 1.02 -4.99
C ALA A 55 9.55 0.20 -6.17
N ILE A 56 8.66 -0.57 -6.79
CA ILE A 56 8.96 -1.28 -8.03
C ILE A 56 8.54 -0.36 -9.16
N GLY A 57 9.46 0.06 -10.03
CA GLY A 57 9.17 0.97 -11.14
C GLY A 57 9.01 0.23 -12.46
N ALA A 58 8.17 0.73 -13.37
CA ALA A 58 8.13 0.23 -14.74
C ALA A 58 9.48 0.50 -15.43
N PRO A 59 10.00 -0.43 -16.27
CA PRO A 59 11.31 -0.26 -16.93
C PRO A 59 11.42 1.02 -17.78
N GLU A 60 10.31 1.57 -18.24
CA GLU A 60 10.26 2.80 -19.05
C GLU A 60 10.14 4.10 -18.21
N GLU A 61 10.08 4.01 -16.88
CA GLU A 61 9.92 5.17 -16.01
C GLU A 61 11.25 5.94 -15.85
N GLN A 62 11.36 7.12 -16.47
CA GLN A 62 12.54 7.98 -16.35
C GLN A 62 12.76 8.48 -14.90
N LEU A 63 13.95 8.17 -14.39
CA LEU A 63 14.74 8.70 -13.25
C LEU A 63 14.03 9.15 -11.94
N PRO A 64 14.60 8.77 -10.77
CA PRO A 64 14.00 9.02 -9.47
C PRO A 64 14.23 10.46 -9.03
N ARG A 65 13.16 11.14 -8.58
CA ARG A 65 13.30 12.33 -7.74
C ARG A 65 12.25 12.29 -6.62
N LEU A 66 12.77 11.97 -5.42
CA LEU A 66 12.16 11.99 -4.08
C LEU A 66 11.10 10.89 -3.83
N GLY A 67 11.18 10.21 -2.68
CA GLY A 67 10.34 9.05 -2.34
C GLY A 67 11.10 7.71 -2.24
N ALA A 68 10.42 6.61 -2.56
CA ALA A 68 10.97 5.26 -2.44
C ALA A 68 12.10 4.98 -3.46
N ALA A 69 13.12 4.22 -3.05
CA ALA A 69 14.17 3.78 -3.97
C ALA A 69 13.62 2.78 -5.00
N ARG A 70 13.93 2.96 -6.29
CA ARG A 70 13.37 2.14 -7.37
C ARG A 70 14.21 0.92 -7.70
N SER A 71 13.57 -0.23 -7.80
CA SER A 71 14.12 -1.41 -8.48
C SER A 71 13.43 -1.56 -9.85
N TYR A 72 14.21 -1.68 -10.91
CA TYR A 72 13.73 -1.83 -12.29
C TYR A 72 13.88 -3.29 -12.71
N PHE A 73 12.81 -3.91 -13.22
CA PHE A 73 12.81 -5.30 -13.69
C PHE A 73 12.48 -5.37 -15.19
N THR A 74 12.96 -6.42 -15.84
CA THR A 74 12.55 -6.76 -17.21
C THR A 74 11.20 -7.49 -17.20
N SER A 75 10.48 -7.45 -18.31
CA SER A 75 9.11 -8.00 -18.45
C SER A 75 8.97 -9.50 -18.15
N GLU A 76 10.07 -10.25 -18.13
CA GLU A 76 10.07 -11.71 -17.90
C GLU A 76 10.36 -12.11 -16.44
N THR A 77 10.87 -11.20 -15.60
CA THR A 77 11.32 -11.54 -14.23
C THR A 77 10.62 -10.75 -13.11
N TRP A 78 9.77 -9.79 -13.47
CA TRP A 78 9.20 -8.85 -12.50
C TRP A 78 8.18 -9.49 -11.54
N GLN A 79 7.42 -10.50 -11.95
CA GLN A 79 6.45 -11.17 -11.08
C GLN A 79 7.13 -11.96 -9.96
N GLU A 80 8.13 -12.78 -10.31
CA GLU A 80 8.93 -13.53 -9.33
C GLU A 80 9.63 -12.57 -8.36
N ALA A 81 10.18 -11.46 -8.87
CA ALA A 81 10.77 -10.45 -8.03
C ALA A 81 9.75 -9.80 -7.08
N ILE A 82 8.55 -9.42 -7.54
CA ILE A 82 7.49 -8.88 -6.66
C ILE A 82 7.14 -9.87 -5.56
N GLU A 83 6.99 -11.15 -5.90
CA GLU A 83 6.69 -12.18 -4.92
C GLU A 83 7.79 -12.31 -3.85
N GLU A 84 9.07 -12.29 -4.26
CA GLU A 84 10.20 -12.25 -3.32
C GLU A 84 10.19 -11.00 -2.43
N TRP A 85 9.89 -9.82 -3.00
CA TRP A 85 9.78 -8.59 -2.22
C TRP A 85 8.60 -8.63 -1.25
N ILE A 86 7.43 -9.11 -1.68
CA ILE A 86 6.25 -9.30 -0.82
C ILE A 86 6.62 -10.19 0.36
N ASN A 87 7.32 -11.31 0.10
CA ASN A 87 7.71 -12.26 1.13
C ASN A 87 8.74 -11.68 2.11
N HIS A 88 9.77 -11.00 1.62
CA HIS A 88 10.84 -10.43 2.45
C HIS A 88 10.49 -9.07 3.09
N ALA A 89 9.44 -8.39 2.63
CA ALA A 89 9.04 -7.10 3.17
C ALA A 89 8.66 -7.20 4.64
N ARG A 90 9.11 -6.20 5.41
CA ARG A 90 8.64 -5.95 6.78
C ARG A 90 7.21 -5.40 6.77
N MET A 91 6.93 -4.53 5.82
CA MET A 91 5.62 -3.90 5.60
C MET A 91 5.41 -3.73 4.10
N ILE A 92 4.17 -3.90 3.67
CA ILE A 92 3.73 -3.69 2.30
C ILE A 92 2.75 -2.54 2.33
N VAL A 93 3.03 -1.49 1.57
CA VAL A 93 2.16 -0.34 1.37
C VAL A 93 1.59 -0.44 -0.03
N LEU A 94 0.29 -0.66 -0.14
CA LEU A 94 -0.42 -0.71 -1.41
C LEU A 94 -1.20 0.59 -1.59
N VAL A 95 -0.86 1.37 -2.61
CA VAL A 95 -1.73 2.47 -3.04
C VAL A 95 -2.83 1.88 -3.90
N ALA A 96 -4.09 2.05 -3.48
CA ALA A 96 -5.25 1.50 -4.16
C ALA A 96 -5.33 2.06 -5.59
N GLY A 97 -4.87 1.24 -6.54
CA GLY A 97 -4.82 1.56 -7.95
C GLY A 97 -6.10 1.20 -8.69
N ARG A 98 -6.08 1.37 -10.00
CA ARG A 98 -7.20 1.05 -10.89
C ARG A 98 -6.89 -0.06 -11.89
N THR A 99 -5.63 -0.50 -11.97
CA THR A 99 -5.19 -1.50 -12.95
C THR A 99 -5.53 -2.93 -12.54
N GLN A 100 -5.59 -3.78 -13.56
CA GLN A 100 -5.63 -5.24 -13.42
C GLN A 100 -4.44 -5.82 -12.63
N TRP A 101 -3.31 -5.11 -12.57
CA TRP A 101 -2.12 -5.59 -11.87
C TRP A 101 -2.29 -5.62 -10.35
N VAL A 102 -3.11 -4.71 -9.80
CA VAL A 102 -3.42 -4.66 -8.37
C VAL A 102 -4.16 -5.93 -7.92
N GLU A 103 -4.96 -6.53 -8.80
CA GLU A 103 -5.61 -7.81 -8.53
C GLU A 103 -4.60 -8.91 -8.27
N TRP A 104 -3.62 -9.05 -9.17
CA TRP A 104 -2.56 -10.04 -9.02
C TRP A 104 -1.73 -9.77 -7.77
N GLU A 105 -1.34 -8.51 -7.51
CA GLU A 105 -0.58 -8.14 -6.32
C GLU A 105 -1.31 -8.48 -5.01
N ILE A 106 -2.60 -8.11 -4.89
CA ILE A 106 -3.42 -8.43 -3.71
C ILE A 106 -3.56 -9.94 -3.57
N LYS A 107 -3.82 -10.65 -4.67
CA LYS A 107 -3.92 -12.11 -4.67
C LYS A 107 -2.62 -12.75 -4.18
N THR A 108 -1.46 -12.33 -4.68
CA THR A 108 -0.15 -12.81 -4.23
C THR A 108 0.06 -12.54 -2.74
N ILE A 109 -0.37 -11.37 -2.22
CA ILE A 109 -0.30 -11.06 -0.78
C ILE A 109 -1.19 -12.01 0.03
N ILE A 110 -2.41 -12.29 -0.44
CA ILE A 110 -3.36 -13.20 0.23
C ILE A 110 -2.80 -14.63 0.24
N GLU A 111 -2.36 -15.14 -0.90
CA GLU A 111 -1.84 -16.49 -1.08
C GLU A 111 -0.54 -16.72 -0.30
N ASN A 112 0.32 -15.70 -0.18
CA ASN A 112 1.54 -15.75 0.64
C ASN A 112 1.31 -15.40 2.13
N HIS A 113 0.05 -15.34 2.60
CA HIS A 113 -0.29 -15.01 3.99
C HIS A 113 0.31 -13.69 4.51
N CYS A 114 0.50 -12.72 3.64
CA CYS A 114 1.17 -11.45 3.92
C CYS A 114 0.22 -10.31 4.31
N LEU A 115 -1.08 -10.56 4.49
CA LEU A 115 -2.07 -9.54 4.85
C LEU A 115 -1.80 -8.85 6.20
N GLY A 116 -1.18 -9.55 7.17
CA GLY A 116 -0.85 -8.98 8.48
C GLY A 116 0.20 -7.87 8.44
N LYS A 117 0.89 -7.70 7.31
CA LYS A 117 1.86 -6.63 7.05
C LYS A 117 1.42 -5.68 5.93
N LEU A 118 0.16 -5.75 5.50
CA LEU A 118 -0.41 -4.91 4.45
C LEU A 118 -1.06 -3.64 5.02
N LEU A 119 -0.61 -2.49 4.53
CA LEU A 119 -1.22 -1.17 4.66
C LEU A 119 -1.76 -0.75 3.29
N ILE A 120 -3.06 -0.48 3.18
CA ILE A 120 -3.66 0.04 1.96
C ILE A 120 -3.92 1.53 2.12
N VAL A 121 -3.49 2.33 1.15
CA VAL A 121 -3.67 3.78 1.11
C VAL A 121 -4.58 4.14 -0.06
N LEU A 122 -5.63 4.92 0.20
CA LEU A 122 -6.53 5.40 -0.85
C LEU A 122 -6.07 6.78 -1.34
N PRO A 123 -5.77 6.96 -2.64
CA PRO A 123 -5.32 8.25 -3.15
C PRO A 123 -6.41 9.33 -3.06
N PRO A 124 -6.03 10.62 -3.11
CA PRO A 124 -6.96 11.73 -2.98
C PRO A 124 -7.86 11.85 -4.21
N GLU A 125 -9.04 11.27 -4.08
CA GLU A 125 -10.11 11.29 -5.08
C GLU A 125 -11.46 11.40 -4.37
N LYS A 126 -12.50 11.81 -5.09
CA LYS A 126 -13.87 12.01 -4.58
C LYS A 126 -14.91 11.48 -5.56
N GLY A 127 -16.12 11.24 -5.07
CA GLY A 127 -17.27 10.93 -5.90
C GLY A 127 -17.20 9.52 -6.51
N GLU A 128 -17.76 9.38 -7.71
CA GLU A 128 -17.94 8.09 -8.38
C GLU A 128 -16.62 7.35 -8.63
N ALA A 129 -15.60 8.07 -9.07
CA ALA A 129 -14.27 7.53 -9.32
C ALA A 129 -13.69 6.82 -8.08
N ARG A 130 -13.88 7.43 -6.89
CA ARG A 130 -13.45 6.88 -5.62
C ARG A 130 -14.24 5.64 -5.22
N ARG A 131 -15.55 5.63 -5.46
CA ARG A 131 -16.42 4.47 -5.20
C ARG A 131 -16.04 3.30 -6.08
N MET A 132 -15.86 3.52 -7.39
CA MET A 132 -15.42 2.47 -8.31
C MET A 132 -14.07 1.87 -7.89
N ARG A 133 -13.11 2.69 -7.46
CA ARG A 133 -11.84 2.21 -6.92
C ARG A 133 -12.05 1.37 -5.65
N TRP A 134 -12.92 1.81 -4.75
CA TRP A 134 -13.23 1.09 -3.52
C TRP A 134 -13.91 -0.25 -3.78
N ASP A 135 -14.89 -0.29 -4.69
CA ASP A 135 -15.64 -1.50 -5.01
C ASP A 135 -14.70 -2.55 -5.61
N ARG A 136 -13.84 -2.17 -6.58
CA ARG A 136 -12.79 -3.04 -7.11
C ARG A 136 -11.85 -3.55 -6.03
N LEU A 137 -11.39 -2.67 -5.15
CA LEU A 137 -10.56 -3.06 -4.02
C LEU A 137 -11.27 -4.12 -3.16
N CYS A 138 -12.55 -3.91 -2.83
CA CYS A 138 -13.34 -4.85 -2.04
C CYS A 138 -13.47 -6.22 -2.73
N ASP A 139 -13.68 -6.24 -4.05
CA ASP A 139 -13.85 -7.48 -4.81
C ASP A 139 -12.63 -8.41 -4.70
N HIS A 140 -11.42 -7.84 -4.62
CA HIS A 140 -10.18 -8.62 -4.39
C HIS A 140 -10.13 -9.29 -3.01
N PHE A 141 -10.94 -8.84 -2.06
CA PHE A 141 -11.06 -9.42 -0.73
C PHE A 141 -12.27 -10.36 -0.57
N SER A 142 -13.00 -10.66 -1.66
CA SER A 142 -14.25 -11.45 -1.63
C SER A 142 -14.15 -12.81 -0.95
N GLU A 143 -12.98 -13.47 -1.03
CA GLU A 143 -12.72 -14.77 -0.38
C GLU A 143 -12.13 -14.64 1.03
N THR A 144 -12.10 -13.43 1.61
CA THR A 144 -11.49 -13.16 2.92
C THR A 144 -12.53 -12.78 3.98
N PRO A 145 -12.24 -12.97 5.28
CA PRO A 145 -13.15 -12.58 6.37
C PRO A 145 -13.51 -11.08 6.37
N TRP A 146 -12.62 -10.23 5.84
CA TRP A 146 -12.80 -8.77 5.84
C TRP A 146 -13.78 -8.25 4.80
N PHE A 147 -14.19 -9.06 3.82
CA PHE A 147 -15.05 -8.62 2.71
C PHE A 147 -16.32 -7.92 3.17
N SER A 148 -17.04 -8.55 4.11
CA SER A 148 -18.31 -8.04 4.63
C SER A 148 -18.16 -6.67 5.31
N VAL A 149 -17.05 -6.48 6.03
CA VAL A 149 -16.73 -5.21 6.69
C VAL A 149 -16.38 -4.16 5.64
N LEU A 150 -15.56 -4.48 4.65
CA LEU A 150 -15.16 -3.56 3.58
C LEU A 150 -16.38 -3.07 2.78
N GLN A 151 -17.31 -3.96 2.41
CA GLN A 151 -18.54 -3.58 1.70
C GLN A 151 -19.47 -2.66 2.51
N SER A 152 -19.47 -2.78 3.85
CA SER A 152 -20.32 -1.96 4.72
C SER A 152 -19.84 -0.51 4.89
N VAL A 153 -18.63 -0.20 4.40
CA VAL A 153 -17.93 1.03 4.68
C VAL A 153 -18.07 2.04 3.53
N ASP A 154 -18.48 3.27 3.84
CA ASP A 154 -18.46 4.39 2.89
C ASP A 154 -17.01 4.84 2.61
N PRO A 155 -16.56 4.81 1.34
CA PRO A 155 -15.19 5.15 1.00
C PRO A 155 -14.87 6.63 1.11
N GLU A 156 -15.83 7.57 1.05
CA GLU A 156 -15.64 9.02 0.82
C GLU A 156 -14.63 9.73 1.75
N LYS A 157 -14.24 9.11 2.86
CA LYS A 157 -13.33 9.72 3.86
C LYS A 157 -12.14 8.86 4.23
N ILE A 158 -11.99 7.68 3.64
CA ILE A 158 -10.91 6.76 4.01
C ILE A 158 -9.57 7.28 3.48
N LEU A 159 -8.55 7.31 4.33
CA LEU A 159 -7.19 7.63 3.87
C LEU A 159 -6.35 6.38 3.77
N ALA A 160 -6.41 5.54 4.80
CA ALA A 160 -5.67 4.31 4.86
C ALA A 160 -6.45 3.26 5.66
N LEU A 161 -6.12 2.01 5.44
CA LEU A 161 -6.58 0.88 6.23
C LEU A 161 -5.48 -0.15 6.38
N HIS A 162 -5.50 -0.90 7.47
CA HIS A 162 -4.62 -2.05 7.63
C HIS A 162 -5.36 -3.19 8.32
N MET A 163 -4.96 -4.40 7.98
CA MET A 163 -5.53 -5.63 8.50
C MET A 163 -4.64 -6.17 9.62
N TRP A 164 -5.27 -6.74 10.64
CA TRP A 164 -4.59 -7.40 11.73
C TRP A 164 -4.65 -8.92 11.56
N PRO A 165 -3.68 -9.67 12.11
CA PRO A 165 -3.72 -11.13 12.11
C PRO A 165 -4.91 -11.78 12.83
N ASN A 166 -5.69 -11.01 13.60
CA ASN A 166 -6.86 -11.48 14.35
C ASN A 166 -8.20 -11.15 13.65
N ASP A 167 -8.18 -11.02 12.31
CA ASP A 167 -9.34 -10.68 11.48
C ASP A 167 -9.96 -9.31 11.79
N THR A 168 -9.26 -8.42 12.49
CA THR A 168 -9.71 -7.05 12.71
C THR A 168 -9.18 -6.10 11.63
N LEU A 169 -9.96 -5.06 11.33
CA LEU A 169 -9.66 -4.05 10.34
C LEU A 169 -9.60 -2.69 11.01
N THR A 170 -8.52 -1.95 10.77
CA THR A 170 -8.42 -0.55 11.17
C THR A 170 -8.58 0.33 9.94
N ILE A 171 -9.51 1.28 10.00
CA ILE A 171 -9.79 2.22 8.91
C ILE A 171 -9.58 3.64 9.44
N ILE A 172 -8.62 4.36 8.87
CA ILE A 172 -8.38 5.76 9.19
C ILE A 172 -9.18 6.63 8.23
N ARG A 173 -9.94 7.57 8.79
CA ARG A 173 -10.79 8.49 8.04
C ARG A 173 -10.46 9.94 8.37
N SER A 174 -10.51 10.83 7.37
CA SER A 174 -10.44 12.27 7.57
C SER A 174 -11.51 13.00 6.77
N ARG A 175 -11.87 14.21 7.23
CA ARG A 175 -12.74 15.12 6.48
C ARG A 175 -12.01 15.79 5.33
N LYS A 176 -10.68 15.80 5.38
CA LYS A 176 -9.77 16.40 4.40
C LYS A 176 -8.83 15.31 3.89
N SER A 177 -8.13 15.61 2.81
CA SER A 177 -7.17 14.70 2.17
C SER A 177 -5.89 15.46 1.83
N HIS A 178 -5.41 16.27 2.78
CA HIS A 178 -4.14 16.96 2.63
C HIS A 178 -2.98 16.04 3.00
N GLN A 179 -1.76 16.43 2.62
CA GLN A 179 -0.54 15.70 2.92
C GLN A 179 -0.44 15.30 4.42
N VAL A 180 -0.65 16.26 5.32
CA VAL A 180 -0.61 16.01 6.78
C VAL A 180 -1.64 14.98 7.27
N ASP A 181 -2.79 14.89 6.59
CA ASP A 181 -3.80 13.87 6.92
C ASP A 181 -3.29 12.47 6.56
N TYR A 182 -2.58 12.33 5.43
CA TYR A 182 -1.98 11.07 5.00
C TYR A 182 -0.78 10.67 5.85
N GLU A 183 0.11 11.61 6.17
CA GLU A 183 1.23 11.40 7.11
C GLU A 183 0.72 10.84 8.45
N LEU A 184 -0.30 11.48 9.02
CA LEU A 184 -0.90 11.03 10.28
C LEU A 184 -1.59 9.66 10.14
N ALA A 185 -2.34 9.44 9.06
CA ALA A 185 -3.04 8.18 8.85
C ALA A 185 -2.06 6.99 8.76
N VAL A 186 -0.97 7.16 8.01
CA VAL A 186 0.06 6.14 7.85
C VAL A 186 0.80 5.94 9.16
N ARG A 187 1.17 7.01 9.88
CA ARG A 187 1.78 6.92 11.20
C ARG A 187 0.92 6.11 12.18
N LEU A 188 -0.40 6.33 12.20
CA LEU A 188 -1.33 5.59 13.06
C LEU A 188 -1.41 4.11 12.70
N CYS A 189 -1.49 3.78 11.40
CA CYS A 189 -1.48 2.39 10.96
C CYS A 189 -0.17 1.69 11.32
N VAL A 190 0.98 2.32 11.05
CA VAL A 190 2.30 1.78 11.36
C VAL A 190 2.47 1.60 12.87
N PHE A 191 1.99 2.55 13.68
CA PHE A 191 1.96 2.41 15.14
C PHE A 191 1.12 1.20 15.59
N GLY A 192 -0.02 0.96 14.95
CA GLY A 192 -0.79 -0.27 15.17
C GLY A 192 0.05 -1.51 14.84
N MET A 193 0.52 -1.59 13.60
CA MET A 193 1.26 -2.75 13.07
C MET A 193 2.52 -3.09 13.87
N THR A 194 3.22 -2.09 14.43
CA THR A 194 4.49 -2.29 15.15
C THR A 194 4.36 -2.24 16.66
N GLY A 195 3.46 -1.42 17.21
CA GLY A 195 3.35 -1.12 18.63
C GLY A 195 2.50 -2.11 19.43
N LEU A 196 1.51 -2.76 18.81
CA LEU A 196 0.63 -3.71 19.53
C LEU A 196 1.07 -5.18 19.41
N ASN A 197 1.92 -5.51 18.44
CA ASN A 197 2.53 -6.85 18.32
C ASN A 197 3.51 -7.16 19.47
N ALA A 198 4.17 -6.13 20.05
CA ALA A 198 5.04 -6.30 21.20
C ALA A 198 4.31 -6.77 22.48
N GLY A 199 3.00 -6.53 22.58
CA GLY A 199 2.17 -6.97 23.71
C GLY A 199 1.81 -8.46 23.69
N GLN A 200 1.81 -9.10 22.51
CA GLN A 200 1.47 -10.51 22.34
C GLN A 200 2.67 -11.44 22.58
N GLU A 201 3.89 -11.00 22.21
CA GLU A 201 5.12 -11.76 22.50
C GLU A 201 5.48 -11.78 23.99
N GLY A 202 5.13 -10.74 24.75
CA GLY A 202 5.35 -10.67 26.20
C GLY A 202 4.41 -11.57 27.01
N ALA A 203 3.19 -11.84 26.52
CA ALA A 203 2.21 -12.67 27.23
C ALA A 203 2.51 -14.18 27.12
N SER A 204 3.17 -14.62 26.04
CA SER A 204 3.53 -16.03 25.84
C SER A 204 4.76 -16.45 26.65
N ARG A 205 5.67 -15.52 26.96
CA ARG A 205 6.85 -15.79 27.82
C ARG A 205 6.53 -15.95 29.30
N ASN A 206 5.38 -15.47 29.77
CA ASN A 206 5.02 -15.50 31.20
C ASN A 206 4.14 -16.68 31.63
N LYS A 207 3.85 -17.64 30.73
CA LYS A 207 3.10 -18.88 31.04
C LYS A 207 3.98 -20.13 31.13
N ALA A 208 5.30 -19.98 31.04
CA ALA A 208 6.27 -21.09 31.11
C ALA A 208 7.27 -20.94 32.27
N ALA A 209 6.85 -20.31 33.38
CA ALA A 209 7.62 -20.21 34.62
C ALA A 209 6.78 -20.70 35.80
#